data_AF-A0A9P8BF58-F1
#
_entry.id   AF-A0A9P8BF58-F1
#
_cell.length_a   1.000
_cell.length_b   1.000
_cell.length_c   1.000
_cell.angle_alpha   90.00
_cell.angle_beta   90.00
_cell.angle_gamma   90.00
#
_symmetry.space_group_name_H-M   'P 1'
#
loop_
_entity.id
_entity.type
_entity.pdbx_description
1 polymer ?
#
loop_
_entity_poly.entity_id
_entity_poly.type
_entity_poly.pdbx_seq_one_letter_code
_entity_poly.pdbx_strand_id
1 'polypeptide(L)'
;MGAAKNRTFEFRELCSNQPEAKPKRRPKRADDAMQIQAAQAYLAEGYTILKHITTLTSLLASSRRAYLNVDANQSSARQARSFDLSNASSDGNVDAFSSLKSLTNEERDQIDLQARILLSKCADRVKEMEIVEKRRRDAAVAQTNPLARLLPSRLTGSSSNAAADLIAAHRTNITWYLTRRLADASQTQKEMQEERIRRQTERTKTLGSSAAAYDAAMLSQPEVQEKSKFGSFGSFIRGGPSKPESGFQTQQPPPEDGYASEEEDELELTPGQMQQFEEENAALLRSVEDTLATIQLAESRLMDISSLQTELIVQLTRQAEVVDQLYDEAITSQGEVEKGHVQLKKARDRARESRKWILFFILGATGAMLFLHWYD
;
A
#
# COMPACT_ATOMS: atom_id res chain seq x y z
N MET A 1 -17.55 8.90 -36.77
CA MET A 1 -16.33 9.05 -35.93
C MET A 1 -15.12 9.10 -36.84
N GLY A 2 -14.55 10.29 -37.05
CA GLY A 2 -13.39 10.47 -37.92
C GLY A 2 -12.13 9.95 -37.24
N ALA A 3 -11.48 8.96 -37.84
CA ALA A 3 -10.17 8.47 -37.41
C ALA A 3 -9.15 9.63 -37.47
N ALA A 4 -8.54 9.96 -36.33
CA ALA A 4 -7.48 10.95 -36.26
C ALA A 4 -6.31 10.50 -37.15
N LYS A 5 -6.09 11.19 -38.27
CA LYS A 5 -4.94 10.93 -39.14
C LYS A 5 -3.66 11.18 -38.35
N ASN A 6 -2.75 10.20 -38.37
CA ASN A 6 -1.46 10.28 -37.70
C ASN A 6 -0.55 11.26 -38.47
N ARG A 7 -0.43 12.51 -38.00
CA ARG A 7 0.32 13.61 -38.65
C ARG A 7 1.79 13.69 -38.25
N THR A 8 2.32 12.64 -37.62
CA THR A 8 3.69 12.63 -37.09
C THR A 8 4.74 12.80 -38.19
N PHE A 9 4.45 12.33 -39.40
CA PHE A 9 5.33 12.50 -40.56
C PHE A 9 5.39 13.96 -41.05
N GLU A 10 4.23 14.61 -41.24
CA GLU A 10 4.14 16.04 -41.60
C GLU A 10 4.87 16.91 -40.58
N PHE A 11 4.73 16.60 -39.28
CA PHE A 11 5.44 17.31 -38.22
C PHE A 11 6.97 17.17 -38.34
N ARG A 12 7.46 15.95 -38.61
CA ARG A 12 8.90 15.68 -38.77
C ARG A 12 9.50 16.43 -39.96
N GLU A 13 8.78 16.46 -41.07
CA GLU A 13 9.17 17.17 -42.29
C GLU A 13 9.20 18.69 -42.09
N LEU A 14 8.22 19.24 -41.36
CA LEU A 14 8.23 20.66 -40.97
C LEU A 14 9.39 21.00 -40.03
N CYS A 15 9.73 20.11 -39.10
CA CYS A 15 10.91 20.30 -38.23
C CYS A 15 12.23 20.24 -38.99
N SER A 16 12.37 19.36 -39.99
CA SER A 16 13.61 19.28 -40.80
C SER A 16 13.77 20.49 -41.73
N ASN A 17 12.67 21.08 -42.18
CA ASN A 17 12.69 22.24 -43.08
C ASN A 17 12.87 23.58 -42.36
N GLN A 18 12.85 23.59 -41.01
CA GLN A 18 13.06 24.80 -40.23
C GLN A 18 14.57 25.08 -40.10
N PRO A 19 15.07 26.25 -40.56
CA PRO A 19 16.49 26.56 -40.44
C PRO A 19 16.90 26.55 -38.97
N GLU A 20 17.95 25.80 -38.62
CA GLU A 20 18.47 25.73 -37.26
C GLU A 20 18.68 27.16 -36.73
N ALA A 21 17.84 27.55 -35.77
CA ALA A 21 18.02 28.82 -35.09
C ALA A 21 19.36 28.75 -34.37
N LYS A 22 20.34 29.53 -34.86
CA LYS A 22 21.70 29.59 -34.30
C LYS A 22 21.61 29.54 -32.77
N PRO A 23 22.23 28.54 -32.11
CA PRO A 23 22.09 28.38 -30.68
C PRO A 23 22.62 29.65 -30.01
N LYS A 24 21.71 30.43 -29.42
CA LYS A 24 22.10 31.52 -28.54
C LYS A 24 22.90 30.88 -27.42
N ARG A 25 24.23 31.10 -27.41
CA ARG A 25 25.12 30.67 -26.33
C ARG A 25 24.60 31.26 -25.01
N ARG A 26 23.86 30.46 -24.25
CA ARG A 26 23.52 30.75 -22.86
C ARG A 26 24.70 30.29 -22.01
N PRO A 27 25.38 31.17 -21.26
CA PRO A 27 26.40 30.75 -20.33
C PRO A 27 25.71 30.24 -19.05
N LYS A 28 25.38 28.94 -18.99
CA LYS A 28 24.79 28.29 -17.79
C LYS A 28 24.85 26.74 -17.76
N ARG A 29 25.76 26.12 -18.51
CA ARG A 29 25.77 24.65 -18.72
C ARG A 29 26.02 23.78 -17.47
N ALA A 30 26.69 24.30 -16.44
CA ALA A 30 27.06 23.52 -15.26
C ALA A 30 25.91 23.38 -14.24
N ASP A 31 25.24 24.48 -13.93
CA ASP A 31 24.10 24.49 -12.98
C ASP A 31 22.93 23.65 -13.51
N ASP A 32 22.66 23.75 -14.81
CA ASP A 32 21.58 23.00 -15.48
C ASP A 32 21.86 21.48 -15.44
N ALA A 33 23.13 21.06 -15.62
CA ALA A 33 23.51 19.65 -15.56
C ALA A 33 23.34 19.05 -14.15
N MET A 34 23.72 19.80 -13.11
CA MET A 34 23.55 19.37 -11.72
C MET A 34 22.07 19.26 -11.34
N GLN A 35 21.23 20.19 -11.80
CA GLN A 35 19.79 20.13 -11.59
C GLN A 35 19.13 18.94 -12.30
N ILE A 36 19.57 18.61 -13.51
CA ILE A 36 19.09 17.43 -14.25
C ILE A 36 19.46 16.15 -13.51
N GLN A 37 20.70 16.03 -13.02
CA GLN A 37 21.14 14.87 -12.25
C GLN A 37 20.34 14.72 -10.94
N ALA A 38 20.11 15.82 -10.22
CA ALA A 38 19.26 15.83 -9.03
C ALA A 38 17.80 15.43 -9.32
N ALA A 39 17.26 15.85 -10.48
CA ALA A 39 15.93 15.45 -10.91
C ALA A 39 15.86 13.95 -11.26
N GLN A 40 16.87 13.42 -11.93
CA GLN A 40 16.96 11.98 -12.22
C GLN A 40 17.11 11.15 -10.95
N ALA A 41 17.94 11.57 -10.01
CA ALA A 41 18.08 10.91 -8.71
C ALA A 41 16.76 10.87 -7.93
N TYR A 42 16.02 11.99 -7.91
CA TYR A 42 14.70 12.06 -7.27
C TYR A 42 13.69 11.09 -7.89
N LEU A 43 13.65 11.00 -9.23
CA LEU A 43 12.76 10.08 -9.93
C LEU A 43 13.17 8.62 -9.73
N ALA A 44 14.47 8.32 -9.80
CA ALA A 44 15.00 6.97 -9.56
C ALA A 44 14.66 6.47 -8.15
N GLU A 45 14.75 7.35 -7.16
CA GLU A 45 14.34 7.07 -5.79
C GLU A 45 12.83 6.75 -5.71
N GLY A 46 11.99 7.59 -6.32
CA GLY A 46 10.54 7.36 -6.39
C GLY A 46 10.16 6.03 -7.06
N TYR A 47 10.82 5.67 -8.17
CA TYR A 47 10.61 4.38 -8.83
C TYR A 47 11.08 3.19 -7.99
N THR A 48 12.17 3.36 -7.23
CA THR A 48 12.65 2.32 -6.32
C THR A 48 11.65 2.06 -5.21
N ILE A 49 11.10 3.12 -4.60
CA ILE A 49 10.03 3.02 -3.60
C ILE A 49 8.79 2.35 -4.21
N LEU A 50 8.38 2.78 -5.41
CA LEU A 50 7.23 2.19 -6.09
C LEU A 50 7.43 0.70 -6.36
N LYS A 51 8.63 0.27 -6.76
CA LYS A 51 8.97 -1.14 -6.95
C LYS A 51 8.76 -1.91 -5.64
N HIS A 52 9.29 -1.42 -4.53
CA HIS A 52 9.12 -2.07 -3.22
C HIS A 52 7.65 -2.16 -2.79
N ILE A 53 6.87 -1.09 -2.94
CA ILE A 53 5.43 -1.09 -2.60
C ILE A 53 4.66 -2.08 -3.50
N THR A 54 4.98 -2.14 -4.79
CA THR A 54 4.32 -3.04 -5.74
C THR A 54 4.65 -4.50 -5.44
N THR A 55 5.92 -4.82 -5.17
CA THR A 55 6.35 -6.15 -4.75
C THR A 55 5.66 -6.56 -3.45
N LEU A 56 5.59 -5.67 -2.46
CA LEU A 56 4.88 -5.93 -1.20
C LEU A 56 3.40 -6.22 -1.43
N THR A 57 2.72 -5.38 -2.22
CA THR A 57 1.29 -5.53 -2.50
C THR A 57 1.00 -6.86 -3.20
N SER A 58 1.84 -7.23 -4.18
CA SER A 58 1.72 -8.51 -4.87
C SER A 58 1.93 -9.70 -3.92
N LEU A 59 2.90 -9.61 -3.02
CA LEU A 59 3.16 -10.64 -2.02
C LEU A 59 2.04 -10.76 -0.98
N LEU A 60 1.49 -9.64 -0.49
CA LEU A 60 0.34 -9.66 0.41
C LEU A 60 -0.86 -10.32 -0.29
N ALA A 61 -1.09 -10.00 -1.57
CA ALA A 61 -2.16 -10.62 -2.34
C ALA A 61 -1.95 -12.13 -2.54
N SER A 62 -0.74 -12.57 -2.89
CA SER A 62 -0.45 -13.99 -3.14
C SER A 62 -0.42 -14.82 -1.83
N SER A 63 0.05 -14.23 -0.74
CA SER A 63 0.10 -14.89 0.57
C SER A 63 -1.24 -14.89 1.32
N ARG A 64 -2.19 -13.99 0.99
CA ARG A 64 -3.49 -13.85 1.69
C ARG A 64 -4.20 -15.17 1.93
N ARG A 65 -4.31 -16.03 0.91
CA ARG A 65 -5.01 -17.32 1.03
C ARG A 65 -4.31 -18.25 2.01
N ALA A 66 -3.00 -18.43 1.87
CA ALA A 66 -2.20 -19.31 2.72
C ALA A 66 -2.09 -18.78 4.16
N TYR A 67 -2.06 -17.45 4.29
CA TYR A 67 -1.98 -16.72 5.55
C TYR A 67 -3.26 -16.89 6.37
N LEU A 68 -4.43 -16.69 5.76
CA LEU A 68 -5.72 -16.77 6.45
C LEU A 68 -6.14 -18.21 6.80
N ASN A 69 -5.56 -19.23 6.18
CA ASN A 69 -5.84 -20.64 6.49
C ASN A 69 -5.21 -21.06 7.83
N VAL A 70 -5.83 -20.67 8.96
CA VAL A 70 -5.40 -20.98 10.33
C VAL A 70 -5.61 -22.48 10.67
N ASP A 71 -6.45 -23.19 9.92
CA ASP A 71 -6.87 -24.58 10.19
C ASP A 71 -5.86 -25.66 9.79
N ALA A 72 -4.71 -25.29 9.24
CA ALA A 72 -3.68 -26.26 8.91
C ALA A 72 -2.99 -26.74 10.18
N ASN A 73 -3.60 -27.74 10.80
CA ASN A 73 -2.99 -28.58 11.82
C ASN A 73 -1.54 -28.88 11.44
N GLN A 74 -0.68 -28.65 12.43
CA GLN A 74 0.69 -29.15 12.61
C GLN A 74 1.04 -30.30 11.65
N SER A 75 1.42 -29.98 10.42
CA SER A 75 2.20 -30.90 9.61
C SER A 75 3.63 -30.77 10.13
N SER A 76 3.90 -31.48 11.23
CA SER A 76 5.18 -31.56 11.95
C SER A 76 6.26 -32.22 11.07
N ALA A 77 6.63 -31.58 9.96
CA ALA A 77 7.79 -31.92 9.12
C ALA A 77 8.03 -30.89 8.00
N ARG A 78 7.56 -29.64 8.11
CA ARG A 78 7.93 -28.61 7.13
C ARG A 78 9.15 -27.84 7.63
N GLN A 79 10.27 -28.03 6.93
CA GLN A 79 11.48 -27.21 7.07
C GLN A 79 11.10 -25.73 7.08
N ALA A 80 11.55 -24.99 8.10
CA ALA A 80 11.36 -23.54 8.17
C ALA A 80 11.94 -22.89 6.92
N ARG A 81 11.08 -22.25 6.13
CA ARG A 81 11.51 -21.51 4.93
C ARG A 81 11.86 -20.10 5.35
N SER A 82 13.11 -19.68 5.14
CA SER A 82 13.47 -18.28 5.32
C SER A 82 12.92 -17.48 4.13
N PHE A 83 11.89 -16.71 4.39
CA PHE A 83 11.39 -15.74 3.41
C PHE A 83 12.21 -14.46 3.53
N ASP A 84 12.80 -13.98 2.44
CA ASP A 84 13.45 -12.67 2.38
C ASP A 84 12.69 -11.77 1.40
N LEU A 85 11.85 -10.89 1.96
CA LEU A 85 11.11 -9.89 1.20
C LEU A 85 12.00 -8.77 0.63
N SER A 86 13.19 -8.55 1.18
CA SER A 86 14.05 -7.45 0.75
C SER A 86 14.71 -7.71 -0.61
N ASN A 87 14.96 -8.98 -0.92
CA ASN A 87 15.56 -9.43 -2.18
C ASN A 87 14.54 -9.98 -3.19
N ALA A 88 13.26 -10.05 -2.82
CA ALA A 88 12.12 -10.50 -3.65
C ALA A 88 11.80 -9.59 -4.86
N SER A 89 12.71 -8.67 -5.19
CA SER A 89 12.60 -7.78 -6.34
C SER A 89 12.87 -8.47 -7.69
N SER A 90 13.14 -9.78 -7.66
CA SER A 90 13.16 -10.71 -8.81
C SER A 90 11.83 -11.46 -8.88
N ASP A 91 11.17 -11.41 -10.05
CA ASP A 91 9.84 -11.94 -10.34
C ASP A 91 9.56 -13.38 -9.85
N GLY A 92 10.59 -14.20 -9.67
CA GLY A 92 10.44 -15.63 -9.39
C GLY A 92 9.95 -16.00 -7.99
N ASN A 93 10.01 -15.11 -6.99
CA ASN A 93 9.70 -15.48 -5.60
C ASN A 93 8.24 -15.22 -5.19
N VAL A 94 7.48 -14.45 -5.97
CA VAL A 94 6.09 -14.08 -5.63
C VAL A 94 5.12 -15.25 -5.89
N ASP A 95 5.43 -16.09 -6.88
CA ASP A 95 4.66 -17.29 -7.22
C ASP A 95 4.80 -18.41 -6.18
N ALA A 96 5.91 -18.44 -5.43
CA ALA A 96 6.15 -19.43 -4.38
C ALA A 96 5.03 -19.44 -3.33
N PHE A 97 4.49 -18.26 -2.98
CA PHE A 97 3.41 -18.12 -2.01
C PHE A 97 2.04 -18.57 -2.56
N SER A 98 1.80 -18.40 -3.86
CA SER A 98 0.53 -18.81 -4.49
C SER A 98 0.32 -20.33 -4.47
N SER A 99 1.42 -21.09 -4.50
CA SER A 99 1.41 -22.56 -4.46
C SER A 99 1.16 -23.15 -3.07
N LEU A 100 1.30 -22.35 -2.01
CA LEU A 100 1.20 -22.83 -0.64
C LEU A 100 -0.26 -22.86 -0.17
N LYS A 101 -0.71 -24.02 0.29
CA LYS A 101 -2.06 -24.18 0.87
C LYS A 101 -2.19 -23.57 2.27
N SER A 102 -1.10 -23.55 3.04
CA SER A 102 -1.04 -23.06 4.41
C SER A 102 0.38 -22.67 4.81
N LEU A 103 0.48 -21.70 5.72
CA LEU A 103 1.72 -21.23 6.36
C LEU A 103 1.73 -21.63 7.84
N THR A 104 2.91 -21.82 8.42
CA THR A 104 3.04 -22.00 9.88
C THR A 104 2.82 -20.66 10.60
N ASN A 105 2.60 -20.70 11.92
CA ASN A 105 2.44 -19.46 12.69
C ASN A 105 3.70 -18.57 12.64
N GLU A 106 4.87 -19.19 12.67
CA GLU A 106 6.16 -18.51 12.60
C GLU A 106 6.41 -17.88 11.23
N GLU A 107 6.06 -18.59 10.14
CA GLU A 107 6.15 -18.05 8.78
C GLU A 107 5.23 -16.83 8.59
N ARG A 108 4.02 -16.87 9.17
CA ARG A 108 3.11 -15.71 9.17
C ARG A 108 3.71 -14.53 9.93
N ASP A 109 4.27 -14.77 11.11
CA ASP A 109 4.90 -13.73 11.92
C ASP A 109 6.13 -13.11 11.21
N GLN A 110 6.88 -13.91 10.44
CA GLN A 110 7.98 -13.43 9.61
C GLN A 110 7.49 -12.53 8.47
N ILE A 111 6.42 -12.93 7.77
CA ILE A 111 5.80 -12.10 6.72
C ILE A 111 5.32 -10.78 7.30
N ASP A 112 4.66 -10.80 8.46
CA ASP A 112 4.18 -9.59 9.15
C ASP A 112 5.33 -8.65 9.55
N LEU A 113 6.40 -9.20 10.12
CA LEU A 113 7.59 -8.45 10.51
C LEU A 113 8.23 -7.78 9.30
N GLN A 114 8.40 -8.52 8.21
CA GLN A 114 9.05 -8.03 7.00
C GLN A 114 8.18 -7.01 6.25
N ALA A 115 6.87 -7.24 6.15
CA ALA A 115 5.93 -6.27 5.59
C ALA A 115 5.99 -4.95 6.38
N ARG A 116 6.00 -5.03 7.72
CA ARG A 116 6.12 -3.86 8.59
C ARG A 116 7.43 -3.08 8.36
N ILE A 117 8.57 -3.77 8.36
CA ILE A 117 9.88 -3.14 8.13
C ILE A 117 9.93 -2.47 6.75
N LEU A 118 9.36 -3.11 5.74
CA LEU A 118 9.34 -2.56 4.38
C LEU A 118 8.43 -1.33 4.29
N LEU A 119 7.24 -1.36 4.92
CA LEU A 119 6.33 -0.22 4.98
C LEU A 119 6.97 0.97 5.70
N SER A 120 7.58 0.76 6.88
CA SER A 120 8.22 1.85 7.62
C SER A 120 9.39 2.43 6.83
N LYS A 121 10.26 1.59 6.25
CA LYS A 121 11.37 2.03 5.41
C LYS A 121 10.89 2.81 4.18
N CYS A 122 9.80 2.39 3.54
CA CYS A 122 9.23 3.14 2.40
C CYS A 122 8.63 4.47 2.86
N ALA A 123 7.96 4.51 4.01
CA ALA A 123 7.38 5.74 4.57
C ALA A 123 8.48 6.75 4.92
N ASP A 124 9.59 6.30 5.52
CA ASP A 124 10.73 7.16 5.84
C ASP A 124 11.39 7.74 4.58
N ARG A 125 11.57 6.92 3.54
CA ARG A 125 12.09 7.39 2.24
C ARG A 125 11.16 8.40 1.56
N VAL A 126 9.83 8.20 1.65
CA VAL A 126 8.86 9.18 1.14
C VAL A 126 8.94 10.49 1.93
N LYS A 127 9.07 10.44 3.27
CA LYS A 127 9.30 11.62 4.11
C LYS A 127 10.59 12.33 3.73
N GLU A 128 11.67 11.61 3.45
CA GLU A 128 12.93 12.19 2.99
C GLU A 128 12.75 12.91 1.64
N MET A 129 12.05 12.30 0.68
CA MET A 129 11.71 12.95 -0.60
C MET A 129 10.88 14.22 -0.41
N GLU A 130 9.94 14.23 0.55
CA GLU A 130 9.14 15.41 0.90
C GLU A 130 10.03 16.53 1.48
N ILE A 131 10.96 16.19 2.37
CA ILE A 131 11.92 17.13 2.96
C ILE A 131 12.83 17.72 1.87
N VAL A 132 13.34 16.91 0.96
CA VAL A 132 14.18 17.36 -0.16
C VAL A 132 13.43 18.36 -1.03
N GLU A 133 12.15 18.10 -1.32
CA GLU A 133 11.35 19.03 -2.11
C GLU A 133 11.00 20.31 -1.34
N LYS A 134 10.72 20.21 -0.04
CA LYS A 134 10.51 21.39 0.80
C LYS A 134 11.75 22.29 0.83
N ARG A 135 12.94 21.71 1.03
CA ARG A 135 14.21 22.45 0.99
C ARG A 135 14.45 23.13 -0.36
N ARG A 136 14.09 22.46 -1.46
CA ARG A 136 14.16 23.06 -2.80
C ARG A 136 13.23 24.26 -2.92
N ARG A 137 11.98 24.14 -2.47
CA ARG A 137 11.01 25.24 -2.49
C ARG A 137 11.51 26.42 -1.66
N ASP A 138 11.96 26.17 -0.44
CA ASP A 138 12.48 27.21 0.45
C ASP A 138 13.71 27.90 -0.16
N ALA A 139 14.61 27.15 -0.80
CA ALA A 139 15.75 27.70 -1.53
C ALA A 139 15.33 28.51 -2.76
N ALA A 140 14.31 28.07 -3.50
CA ALA A 140 13.76 28.81 -4.64
C ALA A 140 13.12 30.13 -4.19
N VAL A 141 12.37 30.12 -3.09
CA VAL A 141 11.79 31.32 -2.48
C VAL A 141 12.88 32.25 -1.95
N ALA A 142 13.91 31.73 -1.29
CA ALA A 142 15.03 32.53 -0.78
C ALA A 142 15.87 33.19 -1.89
N GLN A 143 15.92 32.59 -3.08
CA GLN A 143 16.56 33.19 -4.26
C GLN A 143 15.74 34.35 -4.87
N THR A 144 14.46 34.51 -4.50
CA THR A 144 13.67 35.66 -4.94
C THR A 144 14.04 36.90 -4.11
N ASN A 145 14.20 38.05 -4.77
CA ASN A 145 14.54 39.30 -4.10
C ASN A 145 13.51 39.63 -2.99
N PRO A 146 13.92 40.11 -1.81
CA PRO A 146 13.00 40.41 -0.70
C PRO A 146 11.96 41.47 -1.07
N LEU A 147 12.29 42.38 -2.00
CA LEU A 147 11.35 43.36 -2.54
C LEU A 147 10.36 42.77 -3.55
N ALA A 148 10.75 41.71 -4.28
CA ALA A 148 9.84 40.98 -5.15
C ALA A 148 8.79 40.19 -4.35
N ARG A 149 9.07 39.88 -3.07
CA ARG A 149 8.11 39.25 -2.14
C ARG A 149 6.93 40.16 -1.77
N LEU A 150 7.09 41.49 -1.87
CA LEU A 150 6.03 42.47 -1.62
C LEU A 150 5.23 42.84 -2.87
N LEU A 151 5.69 42.45 -4.05
CA LEU A 151 4.99 42.73 -5.30
C LEU A 151 3.90 41.68 -5.54
N PRO A 152 2.71 42.09 -6.00
CA PRO A 152 1.65 41.15 -6.34
C PRO A 152 2.14 40.16 -7.41
N SER A 153 1.81 38.88 -7.24
CA SER A 153 2.27 37.73 -8.03
C SER A 153 2.13 37.94 -9.55
N ARG A 154 1.18 38.78 -9.96
CA ARG A 154 0.92 39.20 -11.35
C ARG A 154 2.08 39.95 -12.02
N LEU A 155 2.98 40.55 -11.24
CA LEU A 155 4.13 41.33 -11.73
C LEU A 155 5.46 40.57 -11.61
N THR A 156 5.50 39.51 -10.81
CA THR A 156 6.69 38.71 -10.53
C THR A 156 6.75 37.40 -11.32
N GLY A 157 5.83 37.21 -12.27
CA GLY A 157 5.78 36.11 -13.25
C GLY A 157 7.02 36.01 -14.13
N SER A 158 8.15 35.65 -13.52
CA SER A 158 9.35 35.24 -14.20
C SER A 158 9.09 33.85 -14.76
N SER A 159 9.29 33.66 -16.06
CA SER A 159 9.13 32.37 -16.75
C SER A 159 9.93 31.22 -16.11
N SER A 160 10.93 31.54 -15.29
CA SER A 160 11.72 30.56 -14.52
C SER A 160 10.97 30.03 -13.29
N ASN A 161 10.07 30.82 -12.69
CA ASN A 161 9.29 30.43 -11.51
C ASN A 161 8.18 29.47 -11.91
N ALA A 162 7.47 29.73 -13.02
CA ALA A 162 6.42 28.83 -13.51
C ALA A 162 6.89 27.39 -13.77
N ALA A 163 8.09 27.23 -14.35
CA ALA A 163 8.69 25.90 -14.51
C ALA A 163 9.06 25.27 -13.16
N ALA A 164 9.51 26.05 -12.19
CA ALA A 164 9.79 25.56 -10.84
C ALA A 164 8.50 25.15 -10.12
N ASP A 165 7.41 25.91 -10.27
CA ASP A 165 6.08 25.64 -9.71
C ASP A 165 5.49 24.35 -10.31
N LEU A 166 5.62 24.15 -11.63
CA LEU A 166 5.21 22.91 -12.29
C LEU A 166 6.01 21.70 -11.80
N ILE A 167 7.33 21.84 -11.63
CA ILE A 167 8.16 20.75 -11.11
C ILE A 167 7.80 20.45 -9.66
N ALA A 168 7.54 21.48 -8.86
CA ALA A 168 7.10 21.36 -7.48
C ALA A 168 5.75 20.62 -7.40
N ALA A 169 4.76 21.02 -8.20
CA ALA A 169 3.48 20.33 -8.30
C ALA A 169 3.66 18.86 -8.70
N HIS A 170 4.48 18.59 -9.72
CA HIS A 170 4.75 17.21 -10.18
C HIS A 170 5.40 16.35 -9.10
N ARG A 171 6.38 16.88 -8.35
CA ARG A 171 7.07 16.13 -7.29
C ARG A 171 6.17 15.89 -6.08
N THR A 172 5.35 16.87 -5.70
CA THR A 172 4.34 16.67 -4.65
C THR A 172 3.29 15.64 -5.07
N ASN A 173 2.89 15.61 -6.34
CA ASN A 173 2.04 14.55 -6.88
C ASN A 173 2.70 13.16 -6.82
N ILE A 174 4.00 13.06 -7.09
CA ILE A 174 4.75 11.80 -6.93
C ILE A 174 4.70 11.33 -5.47
N THR A 175 5.06 12.20 -4.51
CA THR A 175 5.04 11.82 -3.09
C THR A 175 3.63 11.47 -2.63
N TRP A 176 2.61 12.22 -3.06
CA TRP A 176 1.21 11.92 -2.74
C TRP A 176 0.80 10.55 -3.28
N TYR A 177 1.14 10.24 -4.53
CA TYR A 177 0.84 8.94 -5.14
C TYR A 177 1.55 7.79 -4.40
N LEU A 178 2.82 7.96 -4.01
CA LEU A 178 3.55 6.97 -3.23
C LEU A 178 2.94 6.77 -1.84
N THR A 179 2.63 7.86 -1.11
CA THR A 179 1.94 7.80 0.18
C THR A 179 0.60 7.10 0.07
N ARG A 180 -0.17 7.38 -0.99
CA ARG A 180 -1.46 6.74 -1.25
C ARG A 180 -1.31 5.24 -1.46
N ARG A 181 -0.36 4.81 -2.28
CA ARG A 181 -0.06 3.39 -2.52
C ARG A 181 0.40 2.69 -1.24
N LEU A 182 1.18 3.36 -0.41
CA LEU A 182 1.65 2.84 0.87
C LEU A 182 0.50 2.69 1.86
N ALA A 183 -0.44 3.64 1.90
CA ALA A 183 -1.65 3.57 2.70
C ALA A 183 -2.58 2.42 2.25
N ASP A 184 -2.73 2.18 0.95
CA ASP A 184 -3.51 1.06 0.44
C ASP A 184 -2.85 -0.31 0.81
N ALA A 185 -1.52 -0.39 0.74
CA ALA A 185 -0.77 -1.60 1.14
C ALA A 185 -0.85 -1.85 2.66
N SER A 186 -0.75 -0.81 3.49
CA SER A 186 -0.88 -0.92 4.94
C SER A 186 -2.29 -1.30 5.37
N GLN A 187 -3.32 -0.80 4.68
CA GLN A 187 -4.71 -1.22 4.86
C GLN A 187 -4.88 -2.72 4.58
N THR A 188 -4.32 -3.21 3.47
CA THR A 188 -4.40 -4.64 3.12
C THR A 188 -3.72 -5.53 4.18
N GLN A 189 -2.56 -5.11 4.68
CA GLN A 189 -1.87 -5.82 5.77
C GLN A 189 -2.70 -5.84 7.05
N LYS A 190 -3.26 -4.69 7.44
CA LYS A 190 -4.10 -4.57 8.64
C LYS A 190 -5.31 -5.48 8.58
N GLU A 191 -6.05 -5.48 7.46
CA GLU A 191 -7.21 -6.35 7.26
C GLU A 191 -6.84 -7.83 7.42
N MET A 192 -5.69 -8.26 6.90
CA MET A 192 -5.21 -9.63 7.06
C MET A 192 -4.90 -9.96 8.53
N GLN A 193 -4.29 -9.04 9.27
CA GLN A 193 -3.93 -9.24 10.66
C GLN A 193 -5.14 -9.22 11.59
N GLU A 194 -6.09 -8.32 11.36
CA GLU A 194 -7.37 -8.27 12.08
C GLU A 194 -8.10 -9.60 11.92
N GLU A 195 -8.19 -10.11 10.70
CA GLU A 195 -8.84 -11.39 10.42
C GLU A 195 -8.09 -12.58 11.08
N ARG A 196 -6.75 -12.55 11.12
CA ARG A 196 -5.97 -13.58 11.84
C ARG A 196 -6.24 -13.54 13.34
N ILE A 197 -6.15 -12.37 13.96
CA ILE A 197 -6.38 -12.18 15.41
C ILE A 197 -7.82 -12.54 15.74
N ARG A 198 -8.78 -12.17 14.89
CA ARG A 198 -10.17 -12.56 15.02
C ARG A 198 -10.34 -14.09 15.02
N ARG A 199 -9.75 -14.80 14.06
CA ARG A 199 -9.81 -16.28 14.01
C ARG A 199 -9.14 -16.94 15.21
N GLN A 200 -8.03 -16.39 15.68
CA GLN A 200 -7.32 -16.90 16.86
C GLN A 200 -8.14 -16.68 18.14
N THR A 201 -8.67 -15.47 18.35
CA THR A 201 -9.51 -15.15 19.51
C THR A 201 -10.82 -15.92 19.52
N GLU A 202 -11.47 -16.11 18.36
CA GLU A 202 -12.64 -16.98 18.22
C GLU A 202 -12.30 -18.43 18.59
N ARG A 203 -11.15 -18.95 18.16
CA ARG A 203 -10.70 -20.30 18.52
C ARG A 203 -10.45 -20.44 20.02
N THR A 204 -9.75 -19.51 20.66
CA THR A 204 -9.51 -19.57 22.11
C THR A 204 -10.82 -19.49 22.89
N LYS A 205 -11.78 -18.69 22.42
CA LYS A 205 -13.15 -18.65 22.97
C LYS A 205 -13.87 -20.00 22.81
N THR A 206 -13.76 -20.66 21.66
CA THR A 206 -14.37 -21.99 21.45
C THR A 206 -13.69 -23.09 22.25
N LEU A 207 -12.36 -23.06 22.41
CA LEU A 207 -11.63 -24.01 23.23
C LEU A 207 -12.02 -23.84 24.71
N GLY A 208 -12.05 -22.61 25.20
CA GLY A 208 -12.54 -22.30 26.55
C GLY A 208 -14.01 -22.67 26.76
N SER A 209 -14.87 -22.42 25.77
CA SER A 209 -16.28 -22.83 25.82
C SER A 209 -16.46 -24.35 25.75
N SER A 210 -15.61 -25.07 25.00
CA SER A 210 -15.66 -26.53 24.92
C SER A 210 -15.15 -27.19 26.19
N ALA A 211 -14.09 -26.64 26.79
CA ALA A 211 -13.58 -27.09 28.08
C ALA A 211 -14.61 -26.81 29.19
N ALA A 212 -15.22 -25.62 29.20
CA ALA A 212 -16.31 -25.31 30.13
C ALA A 212 -17.57 -26.17 29.90
N ALA A 213 -17.89 -26.52 28.66
CA ALA A 213 -19.00 -27.43 28.36
C ALA A 213 -18.69 -28.88 28.78
N TYR A 214 -17.44 -29.33 28.66
CA TYR A 214 -17.00 -30.64 29.12
C TYR A 214 -16.99 -30.71 30.66
N ASP A 215 -16.47 -29.68 31.33
CA ASP A 215 -16.47 -29.55 32.78
C ASP A 215 -17.91 -29.45 33.33
N ALA A 216 -18.79 -28.69 32.66
CA ALA A 216 -20.21 -28.66 32.98
C ALA A 216 -20.91 -30.01 32.75
N ALA A 217 -20.53 -30.77 31.71
CA ALA A 217 -21.06 -32.11 31.45
C ALA A 217 -20.58 -33.15 32.47
N MET A 218 -19.36 -33.00 32.97
CA MET A 218 -18.79 -33.85 34.04
C MET A 218 -19.37 -33.50 35.42
N LEU A 219 -19.62 -32.22 35.70
CA LEU A 219 -20.31 -31.76 36.91
C LEU A 219 -21.83 -32.03 36.87
N SER A 220 -22.40 -32.20 35.68
CA SER A 220 -23.79 -32.60 35.47
C SER A 220 -23.94 -34.10 35.27
N GLN A 221 -23.20 -34.94 36.02
CA GLN A 221 -23.67 -36.29 36.24
C GLN A 221 -25.04 -36.21 36.94
N PRO A 222 -26.12 -36.72 36.33
CA PRO A 222 -27.36 -36.88 37.05
C PRO A 222 -27.15 -38.01 38.07
N GLU A 223 -27.42 -37.76 39.35
CA GLU A 223 -27.80 -38.84 40.25
C GLU A 223 -28.88 -39.66 39.55
N VAL A 224 -28.62 -40.96 39.40
CA VAL A 224 -29.49 -41.89 38.71
C VAL A 224 -30.83 -41.97 39.45
N GLN A 225 -31.89 -41.40 38.87
CA GLN A 225 -33.22 -41.97 39.01
C GLN A 225 -33.51 -42.82 37.78
N GLU A 226 -33.40 -44.13 37.99
CA GLU A 226 -33.98 -45.17 37.16
C GLU A 226 -35.35 -44.74 36.61
N LYS A 227 -35.45 -44.51 35.29
CA LYS A 227 -36.52 -45.06 34.44
C LYS A 227 -35.98 -45.25 33.03
N SER A 228 -36.01 -46.51 32.61
CA SER A 228 -35.74 -47.00 31.27
C SER A 228 -36.42 -46.16 30.16
N LYS A 229 -35.61 -45.70 29.22
CA LYS A 229 -35.93 -45.60 27.78
C LYS A 229 -34.67 -45.25 27.00
N PHE A 230 -34.00 -46.31 26.58
CA PHE A 230 -32.89 -46.30 25.63
C PHE A 230 -33.37 -45.73 24.28
N GLY A 231 -33.04 -44.46 24.02
CA GLY A 231 -33.25 -43.77 22.74
C GLY A 231 -31.90 -43.34 22.20
N SER A 232 -31.41 -44.11 21.23
CA SER A 232 -30.18 -43.91 20.45
C SER A 232 -29.89 -42.43 20.11
N PHE A 233 -28.82 -41.88 20.70
CA PHE A 233 -28.20 -40.63 20.26
C PHE A 233 -26.86 -40.96 19.58
N GLY A 234 -26.95 -41.43 18.35
CA GLY A 234 -25.78 -41.76 17.53
C GLY A 234 -26.08 -41.57 16.05
N SER A 235 -26.19 -40.32 15.59
CA SER A 235 -26.08 -40.01 14.15
C SER A 235 -25.88 -38.51 13.90
N PHE A 236 -24.62 -38.08 13.82
CA PHE A 236 -24.22 -36.84 13.14
C PHE A 236 -23.24 -37.16 12.01
N ILE A 237 -23.65 -37.96 11.01
CA ILE A 237 -23.06 -37.93 9.67
C ILE A 237 -24.18 -38.11 8.64
N ARG A 238 -24.60 -37.01 8.01
CA ARG A 238 -25.53 -37.01 6.87
C ARG A 238 -24.76 -36.61 5.61
N GLY A 239 -24.57 -37.56 4.69
CA GLY A 239 -24.15 -37.27 3.31
C GLY A 239 -23.84 -38.52 2.47
N GLY A 240 -24.81 -38.99 1.69
CA GLY A 240 -24.58 -39.87 0.51
C GLY A 240 -25.42 -41.16 0.45
N PRO A 241 -26.14 -41.48 -0.66
CA PRO A 241 -27.17 -42.53 -0.68
C PRO A 241 -26.78 -43.86 -1.35
N SER A 242 -27.57 -44.90 -1.02
CA SER A 242 -27.95 -46.11 -1.78
C SER A 242 -26.98 -47.30 -1.85
N LYS A 243 -27.33 -48.43 -1.21
CA LYS A 243 -28.13 -49.57 -1.74
C LYS A 243 -28.29 -50.68 -0.66
N PRO A 244 -29.37 -51.49 -0.69
CA PRO A 244 -29.63 -52.55 0.30
C PRO A 244 -29.41 -53.97 -0.25
N GLU A 245 -29.05 -54.92 0.63
CA GLU A 245 -29.19 -56.40 0.56
C GLU A 245 -28.39 -56.96 1.75
N SER A 246 -28.73 -58.02 2.49
CA SER A 246 -29.86 -58.93 2.61
C SER A 246 -29.55 -59.82 3.85
N GLY A 247 -30.57 -60.29 4.58
CA GLY A 247 -30.48 -61.57 5.29
C GLY A 247 -30.53 -61.56 6.81
N PHE A 248 -31.50 -62.35 7.31
CA PHE A 248 -31.53 -63.11 8.57
C PHE A 248 -32.26 -62.57 9.82
N GLN A 249 -33.56 -62.91 9.83
CA GLN A 249 -34.30 -63.66 10.86
C GLN A 249 -33.99 -63.45 12.35
N THR A 250 -35.00 -62.88 13.00
CA THR A 250 -35.41 -62.96 14.40
C THR A 250 -35.46 -64.39 14.95
N GLN A 251 -34.77 -64.64 16.06
CA GLN A 251 -35.16 -65.62 17.07
C GLN A 251 -34.98 -65.00 18.47
N GLN A 252 -36.03 -65.12 19.27
CA GLN A 252 -36.19 -64.63 20.64
C GLN A 252 -35.79 -65.76 21.63
N PRO A 253 -35.27 -65.45 22.84
CA PRO A 253 -34.56 -66.40 23.70
C PRO A 253 -35.50 -67.12 24.70
N PRO A 254 -35.06 -68.23 25.33
CA PRO A 254 -35.60 -68.69 26.61
C PRO A 254 -34.76 -68.15 27.80
N PRO A 255 -35.37 -67.98 28.99
CA PRO A 255 -34.71 -67.45 30.17
C PRO A 255 -34.10 -68.57 31.01
N GLU A 256 -32.87 -68.41 31.49
CA GLU A 256 -32.34 -69.19 32.60
C GLU A 256 -31.75 -68.26 33.66
N ASP A 257 -32.28 -68.45 34.87
CA ASP A 257 -31.84 -67.84 36.12
C ASP A 257 -30.39 -68.25 36.42
N GLY A 258 -29.54 -67.26 36.65
CA GLY A 258 -28.18 -67.44 37.12
C GLY A 258 -27.76 -66.26 37.96
N TYR A 259 -27.74 -66.46 39.28
CA TYR A 259 -27.11 -65.54 40.23
C TYR A 259 -25.63 -65.39 39.87
N ALA A 260 -25.29 -64.32 39.18
CA ALA A 260 -23.97 -63.75 39.18
C ALA A 260 -24.12 -62.34 39.74
N SER A 261 -23.59 -62.15 40.94
CA SER A 261 -23.24 -60.84 41.47
C SER A 261 -22.30 -60.16 40.48
N GLU A 262 -22.86 -59.41 39.55
CA GLU A 262 -22.15 -58.35 38.85
C GLU A 262 -22.07 -57.21 39.85
N GLU A 263 -20.90 -57.12 40.49
CA GLU A 263 -20.43 -55.90 41.10
C GLU A 263 -20.74 -54.77 40.12
N GLU A 264 -21.53 -53.78 40.59
CA GLU A 264 -21.53 -52.46 40.00
C GLU A 264 -20.06 -52.00 40.03
N ASP A 265 -19.31 -52.31 38.98
CA ASP A 265 -18.07 -51.62 38.66
C ASP A 265 -18.48 -50.18 38.36
N GLU A 266 -18.72 -49.44 39.43
CA GLU A 266 -18.46 -48.02 39.54
C GLU A 266 -17.15 -47.82 38.76
N LEU A 267 -17.26 -47.24 37.57
CA LEU A 267 -16.13 -46.99 36.66
C LEU A 267 -15.20 -45.97 37.32
N GLU A 268 -14.54 -46.37 38.39
CA GLU A 268 -13.48 -45.64 39.05
C GLU A 268 -12.33 -45.60 38.06
N LEU A 269 -11.99 -44.39 37.60
CA LEU A 269 -10.84 -44.12 36.77
C LEU A 269 -9.63 -44.86 37.36
N THR A 270 -9.03 -45.77 36.59
CA THR A 270 -7.81 -46.43 37.05
C THR A 270 -6.77 -45.36 37.41
N PRO A 271 -5.96 -45.54 38.47
CA PRO A 271 -5.01 -44.52 38.92
C PRO A 271 -4.06 -44.04 37.80
N GLY A 272 -3.81 -44.87 36.78
CA GLY A 272 -3.08 -44.48 35.57
C GLY A 272 -3.87 -43.57 34.61
N GLN A 273 -5.19 -43.73 34.48
CA GLN A 273 -6.05 -42.81 33.69
C GLN A 273 -6.17 -41.45 34.37
N MET A 274 -6.27 -41.41 35.70
CA MET A 274 -6.28 -40.16 36.47
C MET A 274 -5.01 -39.34 36.22
N GLN A 275 -3.84 -39.99 36.26
CA GLN A 275 -2.56 -39.35 35.97
C GLN A 275 -2.49 -38.83 34.52
N GLN A 276 -3.01 -39.59 33.55
CA GLN A 276 -3.09 -39.12 32.16
C GLN A 276 -4.00 -37.90 32.01
N PHE A 277 -5.15 -37.87 32.66
CA PHE A 277 -6.04 -36.70 32.66
C PHE A 277 -5.40 -35.47 33.31
N GLU A 278 -4.66 -35.64 34.41
CA GLU A 278 -3.91 -34.55 35.04
C GLU A 278 -2.81 -34.00 34.10
N GLU A 279 -2.07 -34.89 33.43
CA GLU A 279 -1.07 -34.53 32.44
C GLU A 279 -1.69 -33.81 31.22
N GLU A 280 -2.84 -34.29 30.71
CA GLU A 280 -3.58 -33.68 29.60
C GLU A 280 -4.15 -32.31 29.98
N ASN A 281 -4.73 -32.18 31.17
CA ASN A 281 -5.24 -30.89 31.67
C ASN A 281 -4.11 -29.88 31.85
N ALA A 282 -2.96 -30.30 32.40
CA ALA A 282 -1.79 -29.45 32.53
C ALA A 282 -1.23 -29.03 31.16
N ALA A 283 -1.24 -29.94 30.18
CA ALA A 283 -0.85 -29.63 28.80
C ALA A 283 -1.82 -28.66 28.13
N LEU A 284 -3.13 -28.84 28.34
CA LEU A 284 -4.16 -27.94 27.81
C LEU A 284 -4.03 -26.53 28.40
N LEU A 285 -3.87 -26.41 29.72
CA LEU A 285 -3.67 -25.12 30.39
C LEU A 285 -2.45 -24.37 29.83
N ARG A 286 -1.30 -25.05 29.70
CA ARG A 286 -0.11 -24.46 29.07
C ARG A 286 -0.39 -24.00 27.64
N SER A 287 -1.09 -24.82 26.85
CA SER A 287 -1.44 -24.44 25.47
C SER A 287 -2.36 -23.22 25.43
N VAL A 288 -3.29 -23.08 26.37
CA VAL A 288 -4.17 -21.92 26.49
C VAL A 288 -3.36 -20.68 26.89
N GLU A 289 -2.48 -20.79 27.87
CA GLU A 289 -1.56 -19.70 28.27
C GLU A 289 -0.69 -19.22 27.10
N ASP A 290 -0.09 -20.15 26.35
CA ASP A 290 0.71 -19.84 25.15
C ASP A 290 -0.14 -19.16 24.05
N THR A 291 -1.37 -19.65 23.81
CA THR A 291 -2.27 -19.01 22.84
C THR A 291 -2.68 -17.60 23.27
N LEU A 292 -2.84 -17.36 24.57
CA LEU A 292 -3.17 -16.04 25.10
C LEU A 292 -1.97 -15.08 24.90
N ALA A 293 -0.76 -15.51 25.27
CA ALA A 293 0.45 -14.72 25.08
C ALA A 293 0.68 -14.35 23.60
N THR A 294 0.45 -15.30 22.69
CA THR A 294 0.56 -15.04 21.24
C THR A 294 -0.52 -14.07 20.72
N ILE A 295 -1.74 -14.13 21.25
CA ILE A 295 -2.82 -13.17 20.93
C ILE A 295 -2.43 -11.77 21.41
N GLN A 296 -1.96 -11.61 22.65
CA GLN A 296 -1.54 -10.31 23.18
C GLN A 296 -0.40 -9.69 22.36
N LEU A 297 0.57 -10.51 21.97
CA LEU A 297 1.65 -10.06 21.08
C LEU A 297 1.11 -9.63 19.71
N ALA A 298 0.15 -10.36 19.15
CA ALA A 298 -0.47 -10.01 17.87
C ALA A 298 -1.30 -8.72 17.98
N GLU A 299 -2.04 -8.51 19.07
CA GLU A 299 -2.78 -7.27 19.35
C GLU A 299 -1.84 -6.06 19.45
N SER A 300 -0.71 -6.19 20.15
CA SER A 300 0.30 -5.12 20.22
C SER A 300 0.83 -4.77 18.83
N ARG A 301 1.15 -5.77 18.00
CA ARG A 301 1.62 -5.55 16.62
C ARG A 301 0.55 -4.90 15.74
N LEU A 302 -0.71 -5.28 15.92
CA LEU A 302 -1.85 -4.68 15.22
C LEU A 302 -2.01 -3.20 15.60
N MET A 303 -1.83 -2.86 16.89
CA MET A 303 -1.87 -1.47 17.36
C MET A 303 -0.78 -0.62 16.71
N ASP A 304 0.45 -1.13 16.60
CA ASP A 304 1.55 -0.45 15.93
C ASP A 304 1.22 -0.17 14.45
N ILE A 305 0.69 -1.16 13.73
CA ILE A 305 0.33 -1.02 12.30
C ILE A 305 -0.84 -0.07 12.11
N SER A 306 -1.83 -0.11 13.01
CA SER A 306 -2.93 0.85 13.02
C SER A 306 -2.43 2.29 13.27
N SER A 307 -1.42 2.46 14.12
CA SER A 307 -0.80 3.77 14.37
C SER A 307 -0.09 4.31 13.12
N LEU A 308 0.72 3.48 12.45
CA LEU A 308 1.39 3.82 11.19
C LEU A 308 0.37 4.14 10.09
N GLN A 309 -0.69 3.35 9.97
CA GLN A 309 -1.76 3.60 9.01
C GLN A 309 -2.44 4.95 9.26
N THR A 310 -2.75 5.24 10.52
CA THR A 310 -3.38 6.51 10.90
C THR A 310 -2.48 7.69 10.54
N GLU A 311 -1.18 7.58 10.81
CA GLU A 311 -0.20 8.59 10.41
C GLU A 311 -0.20 8.84 8.89
N LEU A 312 -0.20 7.76 8.09
CA LEU A 312 -0.23 7.87 6.62
C LEU A 312 -1.51 8.51 6.10
N ILE A 313 -2.67 8.19 6.69
CA ILE A 313 -3.96 8.77 6.30
C ILE A 313 -3.99 10.26 6.64
N VAL A 314 -3.48 10.66 7.81
CA VAL A 314 -3.34 12.06 8.19
C VAL A 314 -2.41 12.80 7.23
N GLN A 315 -1.25 12.21 6.90
CA GLN A 315 -0.31 12.77 5.93
C GLN A 315 -0.95 12.91 4.54
N LEU A 316 -1.70 11.91 4.08
CA LEU A 316 -2.40 11.94 2.79
C LEU A 316 -3.44 13.07 2.73
N THR A 317 -4.20 13.25 3.81
CA THR A 317 -5.22 14.31 3.91
C THR A 317 -4.56 15.69 3.85
N ARG A 318 -3.47 15.88 4.59
CA ARG A 318 -2.67 17.11 4.53
C ARG A 318 -2.07 17.35 3.14
N GLN A 319 -1.55 16.31 2.51
CA GLN A 319 -0.95 16.41 1.18
C GLN A 319 -1.99 16.70 0.09
N ALA A 320 -3.22 16.19 0.21
CA ALA A 320 -4.29 16.45 -0.76
C ALA A 320 -4.59 17.95 -0.90
N GLU A 321 -4.73 18.65 0.22
CA GLU A 321 -4.93 20.11 0.21
C GLU A 321 -3.78 20.86 -0.47
N VAL A 322 -2.53 20.47 -0.17
CA VAL A 322 -1.33 21.09 -0.76
C VAL A 322 -1.22 20.79 -2.26
N VAL A 323 -1.59 19.58 -2.69
CA VAL A 323 -1.61 19.18 -4.10
C VAL A 323 -2.60 20.04 -4.88
N ASP A 324 -3.82 20.22 -4.37
CA ASP A 324 -4.86 21.00 -5.03
C ASP A 324 -4.43 22.46 -5.19
N GLN A 325 -3.89 23.06 -4.12
CA GLN A 325 -3.36 24.43 -4.16
C GLN A 325 -2.23 24.59 -5.19
N LEU A 326 -1.27 23.67 -5.21
CA LEU A 326 -0.15 23.71 -6.16
C LEU A 326 -0.60 23.46 -7.60
N TYR A 327 -1.65 22.67 -7.81
CA TYR A 327 -2.21 22.43 -9.13
C TYR A 327 -2.85 23.69 -9.70
N ASP A 328 -3.64 24.40 -8.90
CA ASP A 328 -4.24 25.68 -9.28
C ASP A 328 -3.16 26.75 -9.53
N GLU A 329 -2.14 26.82 -8.67
CA GLU A 329 -0.99 27.72 -8.86
C GLU A 329 -0.22 27.41 -10.15
N ALA A 330 0.02 26.13 -10.43
CA ALA A 330 0.68 25.69 -11.66
C ALA A 330 -0.10 26.08 -12.92
N ILE A 331 -1.42 25.89 -12.95
CA ILE A 331 -2.27 26.24 -14.10
C ILE A 331 -2.30 27.76 -14.32
N THR A 332 -2.48 28.51 -13.24
CA THR A 332 -2.53 29.98 -13.31
C THR A 332 -1.18 30.55 -13.77
N SER A 333 -0.09 30.07 -13.20
CA SER A 333 1.29 30.44 -13.58
C SER A 333 1.59 30.10 -15.04
N GLN A 334 1.18 28.92 -15.52
CA GLN A 334 1.32 28.55 -16.94
C GLN A 334 0.53 29.51 -17.86
N GLY A 335 -0.72 29.82 -17.51
CA GLY A 335 -1.55 30.74 -18.29
C GLY A 335 -1.01 32.18 -18.32
N GLU A 336 -0.39 32.63 -17.23
CA GLU A 336 0.27 33.94 -17.16
C GLU A 336 1.54 33.99 -18.01
N VAL A 337 2.38 32.94 -18.00
CA VAL A 337 3.57 32.86 -18.84
C VAL A 337 3.22 32.83 -20.32
N GLU A 338 2.17 32.11 -20.72
CA GLU A 338 1.70 32.09 -22.10
C GLU A 338 1.29 33.49 -22.57
N LYS A 339 0.47 34.17 -21.77
CA LYS A 339 0.08 35.57 -22.03
C LYS A 339 1.29 36.51 -22.08
N GLY A 340 2.24 36.34 -21.16
CA GLY A 340 3.48 37.09 -21.11
C GLY A 340 4.33 36.91 -22.37
N HIS A 341 4.46 35.68 -22.87
CA HIS A 341 5.18 35.40 -24.10
C HIS A 341 4.54 36.07 -25.32
N VAL A 342 3.20 36.08 -25.39
CA VAL A 342 2.45 36.80 -26.43
C VAL A 342 2.70 38.30 -26.34
N GLN A 343 2.68 38.88 -25.13
CA GLN A 343 2.93 40.30 -24.93
C GLN A 343 4.37 40.69 -25.29
N LEU A 344 5.37 39.87 -24.95
CA LEU A 344 6.77 40.07 -25.34
C LEU A 344 6.95 40.04 -26.86
N LYS A 345 6.28 39.11 -27.56
CA LYS A 345 6.28 39.05 -29.02
C LYS A 345 5.68 40.32 -29.62
N LYS A 346 4.50 40.74 -29.13
CA LYS A 346 3.84 42.00 -29.53
C LYS A 346 4.71 43.23 -29.23
N ALA A 347 5.37 43.29 -28.08
CA ALA A 347 6.26 44.39 -27.72
C ALA A 347 7.49 44.46 -28.63
N ARG A 348 8.09 43.31 -28.96
CA ARG A 348 9.21 43.23 -29.92
C ARG A 348 8.80 43.71 -31.31
N ASP A 349 7.61 43.31 -31.76
CA ASP A 349 7.11 43.69 -33.08
C ASP A 349 6.80 45.20 -33.12
N ARG A 350 6.18 45.77 -32.07
CA ARG A 350 6.01 47.22 -31.89
C ARG A 350 7.34 47.98 -31.84
N ALA A 351 8.36 47.46 -31.15
CA ALA A 351 9.68 48.07 -31.12
C ALA A 351 10.38 48.03 -32.50
N ARG A 352 10.13 47.00 -33.31
CA ARG A 352 10.63 46.95 -34.70
C ARG A 352 9.92 47.98 -35.57
N GLU A 353 8.62 48.13 -35.42
CA GLU A 353 7.81 49.12 -36.14
C GLU A 353 8.22 50.55 -35.77
N SER A 354 8.34 50.85 -34.47
CA SER A 354 8.82 52.14 -33.96
C SER A 354 10.20 52.50 -34.53
N ARG A 355 11.14 51.55 -34.58
CA ARG A 355 12.47 51.78 -35.19
C ARG A 355 12.40 52.12 -36.68
N LYS A 356 11.52 51.47 -37.44
CA LYS A 356 11.31 51.81 -38.86
C LYS A 356 10.74 53.23 -39.01
N TRP A 357 9.80 53.59 -38.15
CA TRP A 357 9.15 54.91 -38.18
C TRP A 357 10.14 56.03 -37.83
N ILE A 358 10.97 55.82 -36.80
CA ILE A 358 12.06 56.74 -36.45
C ILE A 358 13.05 56.90 -37.62
N LEU A 359 13.41 55.80 -38.30
CA LEU A 359 14.32 55.86 -39.45
C LEU A 359 13.70 56.66 -40.61
N PHE A 360 12.42 56.44 -40.91
CA PHE A 360 11.69 57.22 -41.93
C PHE A 360 11.62 58.70 -41.56
N PHE A 361 11.34 59.01 -40.29
CA PHE A 361 11.31 60.38 -39.79
C PHE A 361 12.67 61.08 -39.91
N ILE A 362 13.75 60.42 -39.51
CA ILE A 362 15.11 60.97 -39.64
C ILE A 362 15.47 61.18 -41.12
N LEU A 363 15.16 60.21 -41.99
CA LEU A 363 15.46 60.34 -43.42
C LEU A 363 14.67 61.49 -44.06
N GLY A 364 13.39 61.63 -43.72
CA GLY A 364 12.53 62.71 -44.18
C GLY A 364 12.99 64.08 -43.69
N ALA A 365 13.35 64.20 -42.42
CA ALA A 365 13.88 65.44 -41.85
C ALA A 365 15.21 65.86 -42.50
N THR A 366 16.14 64.92 -42.71
CA THR A 366 17.39 65.18 -43.44
C THR A 366 17.13 65.63 -44.88
N GLY A 367 16.19 64.99 -45.58
CA GLY A 367 15.80 65.39 -46.94
C GLY A 367 15.17 66.78 -47.00
N ALA A 368 14.30 67.12 -46.04
CA ALA A 368 13.71 68.45 -45.93
C ALA A 368 14.78 69.53 -45.65
N MET A 369 15.77 69.24 -44.80
CA MET A 369 16.89 70.13 -44.52
C MET A 369 17.75 70.37 -45.79
N LEU A 370 17.99 69.32 -46.57
CA LEU A 370 18.72 69.43 -47.84
C LEU A 370 17.96 70.25 -48.88
N PHE A 371 16.64 70.07 -48.98
CA PHE A 371 15.79 70.85 -49.88
C PHE A 371 15.78 72.34 -49.52
N LEU A 372 15.70 72.67 -48.22
CA LEU A 372 15.76 74.06 -47.76
C LEU A 372 17.09 74.72 -48.16
N HIS A 373 18.21 74.02 -47.99
CA HIS A 373 19.54 74.52 -48.35
C HIS A 373 19.77 74.61 -49.88
N TRP A 374 19.03 73.85 -50.69
CA TRP A 374 19.13 73.97 -52.15
C TRP A 374 18.28 75.11 -52.72
N TYR A 375 17.28 75.56 -51.97
CA TYR A 375 16.35 76.60 -52.39
C TYR A 375 16.81 78.02 -52.00
N ASP A 376 17.59 78.15 -50.93
CA ASP A 376 18.46 79.32 -50.68
C ASP A 376 19.64 79.32 -51.66
#